data_AF-A0A2P8E1V6-F1
#
_entry.id   AF-A0A2P8E1V6-F1
#
_cell.length_a   1.000
_cell.length_b   1.000
_cell.length_c   1.000
_cell.angle_alpha   90.00
_cell.angle_beta   90.00
_cell.angle_gamma   90.00
#
_symmetry.space_group_name_H-M   'P 1'
#
loop_
_entity.id
_entity.type
_entity.pdbx_description
1 polymer ?
#
loop_
_entity_poly.entity_id
_entity_poly.type
_entity_poly.pdbx_seq_one_letter_code
_entity_poly.pdbx_strand_id
1 'polypeptide(L)'
;MKTIALNPQILSMTEFGSNINPNDETNNHYIPGVCNIGKDEMKRRKIAALSSLAVTIILIVVLLLLPENRLWRLTLFVPVTSFAVSFQQWYFRFCVAFGIKGIFNFGNLGKSDTIQQAEFRKKDRAKAWQMINTGIVAGIIAATVFYYLPF
;
A
#
# COMPACT_ATOMS: atom_id res chain seq x y z
N MET A 1 -58.58 -22.37 2.44
CA MET A 1 -58.04 -21.07 2.00
C MET A 1 -57.43 -20.40 3.24
N LYS A 2 -56.12 -20.55 3.45
CA LYS A 2 -55.41 -20.06 4.63
C LYS A 2 -54.59 -18.85 4.20
N THR A 3 -54.89 -17.68 4.75
CA THR A 3 -54.12 -16.45 4.52
C THR A 3 -52.73 -16.62 5.13
N ILE A 4 -51.70 -16.55 4.29
CA ILE A 4 -50.29 -16.55 4.71
C ILE A 4 -49.98 -15.12 5.17
N ALA A 5 -49.84 -14.92 6.48
CA ALA A 5 -49.32 -13.67 7.03
C ALA A 5 -47.80 -13.63 6.79
N LEU A 6 -47.33 -12.66 6.01
CA LEU A 6 -45.91 -12.42 5.77
C LEU A 6 -45.23 -11.87 7.03
N ASN A 7 -44.09 -12.47 7.37
CA ASN A 7 -43.26 -12.11 8.52
C ASN A 7 -42.65 -10.70 8.33
N PRO A 8 -42.78 -9.77 9.30
CA PRO A 8 -42.21 -8.42 9.22
C PRO A 8 -40.68 -8.38 9.11
N GLN A 9 -39.96 -9.47 9.44
CA GLN A 9 -38.50 -9.55 9.26
C GLN A 9 -38.06 -9.66 7.79
N ILE A 10 -38.94 -10.10 6.88
CA ILE A 10 -38.59 -10.22 5.45
C ILE A 10 -38.57 -8.84 4.78
N LEU A 11 -39.33 -7.85 5.31
CA LEU A 11 -39.34 -6.48 4.79
C LEU A 11 -38.02 -5.72 5.03
N SER A 12 -37.21 -6.17 5.99
CA SER A 12 -35.91 -5.56 6.31
C SER A 12 -34.79 -5.96 5.33
N MET A 13 -34.96 -7.04 4.56
CA MET A 13 -33.92 -7.53 3.65
C MET A 13 -34.02 -6.95 2.24
N THR A 14 -35.15 -6.31 1.90
CA THR A 14 -35.38 -5.70 0.59
C THR A 14 -35.00 -4.21 0.51
N GLU A 15 -34.80 -3.52 1.64
CA GLU A 15 -34.35 -2.12 1.63
C GLU A 15 -32.83 -1.94 1.58
N PHE A 16 -32.04 -3.01 1.75
CA PHE A 16 -30.57 -2.92 1.68
C PHE A 16 -30.04 -2.81 0.23
N GLY A 17 -30.91 -2.92 -0.78
CA GLY A 17 -30.51 -3.05 -2.18
C GLY A 17 -30.76 -1.83 -3.08
N SER A 18 -31.28 -0.70 -2.59
CA SER A 18 -31.74 0.40 -3.47
C SER A 18 -31.09 1.77 -3.23
N ASN A 19 -29.99 1.86 -2.47
CA ASN A 19 -29.26 3.12 -2.27
C ASN A 19 -27.76 2.99 -2.60
N ILE A 20 -27.40 2.26 -3.66
CA ILE A 20 -26.07 2.42 -4.25
C ILE A 20 -26.13 3.64 -5.17
N ASN A 21 -25.76 4.78 -4.61
CA ASN A 21 -25.45 5.96 -5.40
C ASN A 21 -24.27 5.61 -6.34
N PRO A 22 -24.35 5.82 -7.66
CA PRO A 22 -23.24 5.58 -8.57
C PRO A 22 -22.01 6.47 -8.29
N ASN A 23 -22.14 7.45 -7.37
CA ASN A 23 -21.04 8.23 -6.81
C ASN A 23 -20.50 7.67 -5.47
N ASP A 24 -20.89 6.47 -5.05
CA ASP A 24 -20.37 5.83 -3.85
C ASP A 24 -18.91 5.40 -4.09
N GLU A 25 -18.00 6.22 -3.59
CA GLU A 25 -16.57 5.94 -3.47
C GLU A 25 -16.35 4.80 -2.46
N THR A 26 -16.74 3.58 -2.83
CA THR A 26 -16.77 2.34 -2.02
C THR A 26 -15.40 1.88 -1.48
N ASN A 27 -14.38 2.73 -1.46
CA ASN A 27 -13.05 2.45 -0.93
C ASN A 27 -12.50 3.53 0.03
N ASN A 28 -13.37 4.35 0.63
CA ASN A 28 -12.96 5.40 1.58
C ASN A 28 -13.11 4.99 3.06
N HIS A 29 -13.12 3.70 3.37
CA HIS A 29 -13.20 3.25 4.76
C HIS A 29 -12.02 2.35 5.14
N TYR A 30 -11.69 2.37 6.42
CA TYR A 30 -10.62 1.58 7.01
C TYR A 30 -10.96 0.10 6.99
N ILE A 31 -10.01 -0.74 6.53
CA ILE A 31 -10.09 -2.20 6.57
C ILE A 31 -8.78 -2.75 7.16
N PRO A 32 -8.82 -3.40 8.35
CA PRO A 32 -7.63 -3.91 9.02
C PRO A 32 -6.79 -4.84 8.14
N GLY A 33 -5.51 -4.53 7.99
CA GLY A 33 -4.53 -5.29 7.20
C GLY A 33 -4.69 -5.15 5.68
N VAL A 34 -5.62 -4.31 5.20
CA VAL A 34 -5.95 -4.19 3.78
C VAL A 34 -5.85 -2.75 3.31
N CYS A 35 -6.55 -1.81 3.94
CA CYS A 35 -6.64 -0.41 3.50
C CYS A 35 -6.67 0.55 4.70
N ASN A 36 -5.76 1.53 4.74
CA ASN A 36 -5.69 2.51 5.84
C ASN A 36 -5.45 3.96 5.36
N ILE A 37 -5.54 4.22 4.05
CA ILE A 37 -5.40 5.56 3.48
C ILE A 37 -6.44 5.87 2.41
N GLY A 38 -6.91 7.12 2.40
CA GLY A 38 -7.76 7.69 1.38
C GLY A 38 -6.99 8.30 0.20
N LYS A 39 -7.76 8.91 -0.71
CA LYS A 39 -7.28 9.38 -2.02
C LYS A 39 -6.08 10.32 -1.96
N ASP A 40 -6.04 11.27 -1.02
CA ASP A 40 -4.95 12.26 -0.98
C ASP A 40 -3.63 11.67 -0.49
N GLU A 41 -3.68 10.78 0.50
CA GLU A 41 -2.51 9.99 0.90
C GLU A 41 -2.07 9.03 -0.21
N MET A 42 -3.02 8.41 -0.95
CA MET A 42 -2.70 7.57 -2.11
C MET A 42 -1.94 8.34 -3.20
N LYS A 43 -2.34 9.59 -3.50
CA LYS A 43 -1.61 10.46 -4.46
C LYS A 43 -0.16 10.66 -4.02
N ARG A 44 0.08 10.91 -2.73
CA ARG A 44 1.45 11.05 -2.18
C ARG A 44 2.27 9.78 -2.36
N ARG A 45 1.68 8.60 -2.10
CA ARG A 45 2.39 7.31 -2.27
C ARG A 45 2.66 6.99 -3.73
N LYS A 46 1.76 7.38 -4.65
CA LYS A 46 1.99 7.30 -6.10
C LYS A 46 3.20 8.15 -6.52
N ILE A 47 3.27 9.41 -6.05
CA ILE A 47 4.40 10.29 -6.34
C ILE A 47 5.71 9.70 -5.81
N ALA A 48 5.71 9.17 -4.58
CA ALA A 48 6.87 8.51 -3.99
C ALA A 48 7.32 7.27 -4.78
N ALA A 49 6.37 6.47 -5.29
CA ALA A 49 6.69 5.33 -6.16
C ALA A 49 7.31 5.79 -7.48
N LEU A 50 6.76 6.82 -8.11
CA LEU A 50 7.32 7.34 -9.36
C LEU A 50 8.69 8.00 -9.17
N SER A 51 8.90 8.74 -8.07
CA SER A 51 10.20 9.36 -7.80
C SER A 51 11.29 8.33 -7.51
N SER A 52 11.00 7.31 -6.71
CA SER A 52 11.93 6.21 -6.45
C SER A 52 12.23 5.37 -7.69
N LEU A 53 11.24 5.17 -8.58
CA LEU A 53 11.47 4.55 -9.89
C LEU A 53 12.42 5.39 -10.75
N ALA A 54 12.18 6.70 -10.84
CA ALA A 54 13.04 7.60 -11.62
C ALA A 54 14.48 7.60 -11.09
N VAL A 55 14.66 7.70 -9.78
CA VAL A 55 15.99 7.60 -9.14
C VAL A 55 16.65 6.24 -9.43
N THR A 56 15.90 5.15 -9.38
CA THR A 56 16.41 3.81 -9.72
C THR A 56 16.94 3.76 -11.15
N ILE A 57 16.17 4.26 -12.11
CA ILE A 57 16.57 4.27 -13.53
C ILE A 57 17.81 5.13 -13.75
N ILE A 58 17.84 6.34 -13.17
CA ILE A 58 18.99 7.24 -13.27
C ILE A 58 20.24 6.59 -12.69
N LEU A 59 20.14 5.96 -11.51
CA LEU A 59 21.27 5.28 -10.88
C LEU A 59 21.77 4.10 -11.72
N ILE A 60 20.86 3.31 -12.30
CA ILE A 60 21.24 2.24 -13.23
C ILE A 60 22.04 2.81 -14.41
N VAL A 61 21.54 3.87 -15.06
CA VAL A 61 22.24 4.50 -16.20
C VAL A 61 23.63 4.98 -15.79
N VAL A 62 23.76 5.65 -14.65
CA VAL A 62 25.06 6.12 -14.14
C VAL A 62 26.02 4.95 -13.91
N LEU A 63 25.56 3.88 -13.26
CA LEU A 63 26.38 2.69 -12.97
C LEU A 63 26.79 1.92 -14.25
N LEU A 64 26.04 2.05 -15.34
CA LEU A 64 26.39 1.46 -16.64
C LEU A 64 27.43 2.28 -17.41
N LEU A 65 27.46 3.60 -17.20
CA LEU A 65 28.36 4.51 -17.92
C LEU A 65 29.71 4.67 -17.23
N LEU A 66 29.79 4.43 -15.92
CA LEU A 66 31.02 4.57 -15.15
C LEU A 66 31.75 3.22 -15.06
N PRO A 67 33.07 3.15 -15.38
CA PRO A 67 33.86 1.91 -15.42
C PRO A 67 34.23 1.37 -14.02
N GLU A 68 33.33 1.50 -13.06
CA GLU A 68 33.66 1.52 -11.63
C GLU A 68 33.58 0.17 -10.92
N ASN A 69 34.14 0.14 -9.70
CA ASN A 69 34.11 -0.98 -8.77
C ASN A 69 32.70 -1.60 -8.67
N ARG A 70 32.59 -2.91 -8.90
CA ARG A 70 31.33 -3.67 -8.82
C ARG A 70 30.57 -3.46 -7.51
N LEU A 71 31.26 -3.12 -6.42
CA LEU A 71 30.65 -2.80 -5.13
C LEU A 71 29.65 -1.63 -5.22
N TRP A 72 29.86 -0.65 -6.10
CA TRP A 72 28.92 0.47 -6.29
C TRP A 72 27.54 0.01 -6.74
N ARG A 73 27.42 -1.15 -7.39
CA ARG A 73 26.14 -1.70 -7.83
C ARG A 73 25.24 -2.13 -6.67
N LEU A 74 25.82 -2.40 -5.50
CA LEU A 74 25.06 -2.69 -4.28
C LEU A 74 24.23 -1.49 -3.81
N THR A 75 24.57 -0.26 -4.23
CA THR A 75 23.77 0.93 -3.92
C THR A 75 22.36 0.89 -4.51
N LEU A 76 22.12 0.07 -5.56
CA LEU A 76 20.78 -0.17 -6.12
C LEU A 76 19.80 -0.75 -5.11
N PHE A 77 20.28 -1.39 -4.04
CA PHE A 77 19.45 -1.90 -2.95
C PHE A 77 18.46 -0.84 -2.44
N VAL A 78 18.94 0.39 -2.20
CA VAL A 78 18.15 1.46 -1.55
C VAL A 78 17.01 1.97 -2.44
N PRO A 79 17.25 2.43 -3.68
CA PRO A 79 16.18 2.97 -4.51
C PRO A 79 15.20 1.88 -4.98
N VAL A 80 15.66 0.64 -5.21
CA VAL A 80 14.76 -0.47 -5.55
C VAL A 80 13.86 -0.86 -4.38
N THR A 81 14.42 -0.96 -3.16
CA THR A 81 13.61 -1.20 -1.95
C THR A 81 12.58 -0.09 -1.76
N SER A 82 13.00 1.16 -1.93
CA SER A 82 12.14 2.34 -1.80
C SER A 82 11.00 2.31 -2.83
N PHE A 83 11.30 1.96 -4.08
CA PHE A 83 10.32 1.77 -5.14
C PHE A 83 9.32 0.67 -4.79
N ALA A 84 9.80 -0.52 -4.44
CA ALA A 84 8.94 -1.65 -4.12
C ALA A 84 7.96 -1.31 -2.98
N VAL A 85 8.47 -0.79 -1.86
CA VAL A 85 7.62 -0.40 -0.72
C VAL A 85 6.63 0.70 -1.10
N SER A 86 7.05 1.74 -1.83
CA SER A 86 6.17 2.85 -2.21
C SER A 86 5.09 2.42 -3.19
N PHE A 87 5.45 1.57 -4.17
CA PHE A 87 4.52 0.97 -5.11
C PHE A 87 3.47 0.13 -4.38
N GLN A 88 3.89 -0.71 -3.42
CA GLN A 88 2.96 -1.49 -2.60
C GLN A 88 2.01 -0.58 -1.80
N GLN A 89 2.50 0.52 -1.22
CA GLN A 89 1.65 1.45 -0.48
C GLN A 89 0.58 2.10 -1.37
N TRP A 90 0.94 2.46 -2.61
CA TRP A 90 0.00 2.98 -3.60
C TRP A 90 -1.01 1.93 -4.05
N TYR A 91 -0.53 0.72 -4.40
CA TYR A 91 -1.34 -0.37 -4.93
C TYR A 91 -2.35 -0.89 -3.91
N PHE A 92 -1.90 -1.19 -2.69
CA PHE A 92 -2.77 -1.70 -1.62
C PHE A 92 -3.57 -0.61 -0.91
N ARG A 93 -3.34 0.68 -1.20
CA ARG A 93 -3.95 1.80 -0.46
C ARG A 93 -3.67 1.66 1.03
N PHE A 94 -2.43 1.31 1.34
CA PHE A 94 -1.98 1.01 2.69
C PHE A 94 -0.68 1.73 2.98
N CYS A 95 -0.69 2.65 3.91
CA CYS A 95 0.49 3.31 4.44
C CYS A 95 1.18 2.44 5.50
N VAL A 96 2.44 2.06 5.26
CA VAL A 96 3.24 1.23 6.17
C VAL A 96 3.45 1.93 7.52
N ALA A 97 3.79 3.22 7.50
CA ALA A 97 4.00 3.99 8.72
C ALA A 97 2.71 4.10 9.57
N PHE A 98 1.56 4.23 8.92
CA PHE A 98 0.26 4.25 9.60
C PHE A 98 -0.07 2.89 10.22
N GLY A 99 0.20 1.81 9.49
CA GLY A 99 0.01 0.47 10.01
C GLY A 99 0.90 0.13 11.21
N ILE A 100 2.13 0.64 11.24
CA ILE A 100 3.02 0.52 12.41
C ILE A 100 2.50 1.34 13.60
N LYS A 101 2.09 2.59 13.35
CA LYS A 101 1.61 3.52 14.38
C LYS A 101 0.21 3.19 14.91
N GLY A 102 -0.57 2.37 14.20
CA GLY A 102 -1.95 2.07 14.56
C GLY A 102 -2.90 3.25 14.29
N ILE A 103 -2.69 3.92 13.15
CA ILE A 103 -3.53 5.04 12.70
C ILE A 103 -4.02 4.81 11.26
N PHE A 104 -4.96 5.60 10.79
CA PHE A 104 -5.39 5.67 9.40
C PHE A 104 -5.75 7.11 9.00
N ASN A 105 -5.85 7.41 7.71
CA ASN A 105 -6.32 8.73 7.24
C ASN A 105 -7.10 8.62 5.94
N PHE A 106 -8.40 8.91 5.99
CA PHE A 106 -9.27 9.05 4.81
C PHE A 106 -9.72 10.50 4.55
N GLY A 107 -9.29 11.44 5.39
CA GLY A 107 -9.55 12.86 5.23
C GLY A 107 -8.37 13.62 4.63
N ASN A 108 -8.27 14.90 4.99
CA ASN A 108 -7.21 15.77 4.51
C ASN A 108 -5.82 15.30 4.99
N LEU A 109 -4.81 15.62 4.20
CA LEU A 109 -3.40 15.38 4.54
C LEU A 109 -3.05 16.01 5.90
N GLY A 110 -2.33 15.26 6.73
CA GLY A 110 -1.90 15.69 8.07
C GLY A 110 -2.93 15.45 9.18
N LYS A 111 -4.15 15.01 8.85
CA LYS A 111 -5.08 14.43 9.83
C LYS A 111 -4.86 12.92 9.94
N SER A 112 -5.27 12.32 11.04
CA SER A 112 -5.30 10.87 11.19
C SER A 112 -6.19 10.48 12.36
N ASP A 113 -6.82 9.32 12.25
CA ASP A 113 -7.61 8.72 13.31
C ASP A 113 -6.85 7.55 13.93
N THR A 114 -7.09 7.29 15.21
CA THR A 114 -6.45 6.22 15.96
C THR A 114 -7.29 4.96 15.96
N ILE A 115 -6.66 3.81 15.71
CA ILE A 115 -7.32 2.51 15.76
C ILE A 115 -7.43 2.08 17.23
N GLN A 116 -8.66 1.90 17.72
CA GLN A 116 -8.91 1.57 19.13
C GLN A 116 -8.67 0.08 19.44
N GLN A 117 -9.03 -0.81 18.52
CA GLN A 117 -8.95 -2.26 18.72
C GLN A 117 -7.51 -2.76 18.55
N ALA A 118 -6.99 -3.45 19.56
CA ALA A 118 -5.64 -4.02 19.53
C ALA A 118 -5.46 -5.08 18.43
N GLU A 119 -6.51 -5.85 18.12
CA GLU A 119 -6.51 -6.85 17.06
C GLU A 119 -6.29 -6.22 15.67
N PHE A 120 -6.94 -5.08 15.41
CA PHE A 120 -6.82 -4.36 14.15
C PHE A 120 -5.41 -3.78 13.98
N ARG A 121 -4.85 -3.20 15.04
CA ARG A 121 -3.44 -2.77 15.06
C ARG A 121 -2.48 -3.94 14.79
N LYS A 122 -2.78 -5.15 15.28
CA LYS A 122 -1.95 -6.34 15.01
C LYS A 122 -1.99 -6.72 13.53
N LYS A 123 -3.17 -6.73 12.90
CA LYS A 123 -3.33 -6.99 11.45
C LYS A 123 -2.56 -5.97 10.61
N ASP A 124 -2.66 -4.69 10.96
CA ASP A 124 -1.95 -3.62 10.27
C ASP A 124 -0.43 -3.72 10.41
N ARG A 125 0.09 -4.02 11.61
CA ARG A 125 1.52 -4.24 11.81
C ARG A 125 2.03 -5.44 11.02
N ALA A 126 1.27 -6.53 10.99
CA ALA A 126 1.63 -7.72 10.22
C ALA A 126 1.73 -7.39 8.72
N LYS A 127 0.73 -6.66 8.18
CA LYS A 127 0.75 -6.20 6.79
C LYS A 127 1.92 -5.25 6.51
N ALA A 128 2.19 -4.31 7.40
CA ALA A 128 3.30 -3.37 7.27
C ALA A 128 4.65 -4.10 7.20
N TRP A 129 4.90 -5.06 8.09
CA TRP A 129 6.12 -5.87 8.07
C TRP A 129 6.23 -6.76 6.83
N GLN A 130 5.11 -7.33 6.37
CA GLN A 130 5.09 -8.06 5.11
C GLN A 130 5.56 -7.17 3.94
N MET A 131 5.04 -5.94 3.84
CA MET A 131 5.40 -4.99 2.78
C MET A 131 6.88 -4.56 2.85
N ILE A 132 7.38 -4.29 4.05
CA ILE A 132 8.80 -3.96 4.27
C ILE A 132 9.68 -5.12 3.80
N ASN A 133 9.38 -6.35 4.25
CA ASN A 133 10.18 -7.52 3.93
C ASN A 133 10.17 -7.83 2.43
N THR A 134 9.01 -7.74 1.76
CA THR A 134 8.94 -7.93 0.30
C THR A 134 9.74 -6.87 -0.45
N GLY A 135 9.73 -5.61 0.03
CA GLY A 135 10.53 -4.55 -0.56
C GLY A 135 12.04 -4.78 -0.39
N ILE A 136 12.47 -5.20 0.81
CA ILE A 136 13.87 -5.54 1.09
C ILE A 136 14.32 -6.71 0.20
N VAL A 137 13.51 -7.76 0.06
CA VAL A 137 13.81 -8.89 -0.83
C VAL A 137 13.96 -8.42 -2.28
N ALA A 138 13.08 -7.54 -2.77
CA ALA A 138 13.22 -6.97 -4.11
C ALA A 138 14.54 -6.20 -4.28
N GLY A 139 14.92 -5.39 -3.28
CA GLY A 139 16.19 -4.67 -3.28
C GLY A 139 17.41 -5.59 -3.27
N ILE A 140 17.39 -6.65 -2.45
CA ILE A 140 18.47 -7.66 -2.40
C ILE A 140 18.60 -8.33 -3.76
N ILE A 141 17.49 -8.82 -4.34
CA ILE A 141 17.51 -9.49 -5.64
C ILE A 141 18.11 -8.56 -6.70
N ALA A 142 17.66 -7.31 -6.79
CA ALA A 142 18.19 -6.37 -7.78
C ALA A 142 19.69 -6.08 -7.56
N ALA A 143 20.10 -5.78 -6.33
CA ALA A 143 21.51 -5.51 -6.00
C ALA A 143 22.40 -6.72 -6.34
N THR A 144 21.99 -7.93 -5.98
CA THR A 144 22.71 -9.17 -6.29
C THR A 144 22.79 -9.42 -7.79
N VAL A 145 21.68 -9.29 -8.52
CA VAL A 145 21.68 -9.46 -9.99
C VAL A 145 22.66 -8.47 -10.63
N PHE A 146 22.57 -7.18 -10.30
CA PHE A 146 23.45 -6.17 -10.90
C PHE A 146 24.91 -6.35 -10.50
N TYR A 147 25.19 -6.81 -9.28
CA TYR A 147 26.56 -7.11 -8.84
C TYR A 147 27.25 -8.16 -9.72
N TYR A 148 26.52 -9.19 -10.16
CA TYR A 148 27.06 -10.28 -10.98
C TYR A 148 26.96 -10.04 -12.50
N LEU A 149 26.37 -8.93 -12.96
CA LEU A 149 26.30 -8.65 -14.40
C LEU A 149 27.70 -8.39 -14.99
N PRO A 150 28.07 -9.02 -16.13
CA PRO A 150 29.45 -9.06 -16.61
C PRO A 150 29.88 -7.85 -17.45
N PHE A 151 29.02 -6.86 -17.66
CA PHE A 151 29.33 -5.65 -18.44
C PHE A 151 29.96 -4.55 -17.60
#